data_AF-A0A4Y2R8S9-F1
#
_entry.id   AF-A0A4Y2R8S9-F1
#
_cell.length_a   1.000
_cell.length_b   1.000
_cell.length_c   1.000
_cell.angle_alpha   90.00
_cell.angle_beta   90.00
_cell.angle_gamma   90.00
#
_symmetry.space_group_name_H-M   'P 1'
#
loop_
_entity.id
_entity.type
_entity.pdbx_description
1 polymer ?
#
loop_
_entity_poly.entity_id
_entity_poly.type
_entity_poly.pdbx_seq_one_letter_code
_entity_poly.pdbx_strand_id
1 'polypeptide(L)'
;MNQIKNISGIFYNPSSILDAISQAGEKMFLAGYKAPTNEHNHRYAAFLKSSTKIKSDLSSIPPTKGEAEQHLFSNAFLFLAPAMISVLLVPL
;
A
#
# COMPACT_ATOMS: atom_id res chain seq x y z
N MET A 1 -3.51 -15.46 -11.93
CA MET A 1 -4.61 -15.02 -11.04
C MET A 1 -4.91 -16.02 -9.91
N ASN A 2 -4.97 -17.33 -10.16
CA ASN A 2 -5.24 -18.33 -9.11
C ASN A 2 -4.19 -18.40 -7.98
N GLN A 3 -2.91 -18.14 -8.31
CA GLN A 3 -1.82 -18.09 -7.33
C GLN A 3 -2.05 -17.03 -6.23
N ILE A 4 -2.43 -15.80 -6.61
CA ILE A 4 -2.62 -14.70 -5.66
C ILE A 4 -3.83 -14.97 -4.74
N LYS A 5 -4.93 -15.51 -5.28
CA LYS A 5 -6.11 -15.89 -4.49
C LYS A 5 -5.82 -16.99 -3.47
N ASN A 6 -4.92 -17.92 -3.81
CA ASN A 6 -4.49 -18.97 -2.89
C ASN A 6 -3.64 -18.39 -1.74
N ILE A 7 -2.70 -17.50 -2.08
CA ILE A 7 -1.81 -16.86 -1.11
C ILE A 7 -2.58 -15.93 -0.17
N SER A 8 -3.63 -15.25 -0.65
CA SER A 8 -4.40 -14.31 0.18
C SER A 8 -5.06 -14.95 1.40
N GLY A 9 -5.37 -16.25 1.34
CA GLY A 9 -5.94 -16.98 2.47
C GLY A 9 -5.04 -16.98 3.71
N ILE A 10 -3.73 -16.84 3.54
CA ILE A 10 -2.76 -16.77 4.66
C ILE A 10 -2.92 -15.46 5.44
N PHE A 11 -3.18 -14.34 4.77
CA PHE A 11 -3.37 -13.04 5.46
C PHE A 11 -4.71 -12.93 6.19
N TYR A 12 -5.74 -13.66 5.75
CA TYR A 12 -7.05 -13.66 6.39
C TYR A 12 -7.19 -14.72 7.48
N ASN A 13 -6.23 -15.64 7.60
CA ASN A 13 -6.23 -16.63 8.66
C ASN A 13 -5.53 -16.08 9.91
N PRO A 14 -6.25 -15.82 11.02
CA PRO A 14 -5.66 -15.27 12.24
C PRO A 14 -4.70 -16.25 12.94
N SER A 15 -4.74 -17.54 12.60
CA SER A 15 -3.80 -18.56 13.10
C SER A 15 -2.52 -18.64 12.27
N SER A 16 -2.37 -17.85 11.20
CA SER A 16 -1.15 -17.81 10.41
C SER A 16 0.01 -17.27 11.23
N ILE A 17 1.11 -18.01 11.25
CA ILE A 17 2.34 -17.60 11.93
C ILE A 17 3.13 -16.58 11.09
N LEU A 18 3.98 -15.79 11.75
CA LEU A 18 4.71 -14.68 11.13
C LEU A 18 5.55 -15.09 9.92
N ASP A 19 6.18 -16.26 9.97
CA ASP A 19 6.96 -16.82 8.86
C ASP A 19 6.10 -17.08 7.62
N ALA A 20 4.94 -17.72 7.81
CA ALA A 20 3.99 -18.00 6.74
C ALA A 20 3.46 -16.70 6.10
N ILE A 21 3.17 -15.68 6.91
CA ILE A 21 2.75 -14.35 6.46
C ILE A 21 3.87 -13.68 5.64
N SER A 22 5.12 -13.77 6.11
CA SER A 22 6.28 -13.16 5.44
C SER A 22 6.53 -13.80 4.07
N GLN A 23 6.50 -15.13 3.99
CA GLN A 23 6.64 -15.87 2.72
C GLN A 23 5.46 -15.62 1.76
N ALA A 24 4.24 -15.51 2.29
CA ALA A 24 3.07 -15.13 1.50
C ALA A 24 3.24 -13.72 0.90
N GLY A 25 3.75 -12.77 1.69
CA GLY A 25 4.04 -11.40 1.26
C GLY A 25 5.02 -11.36 0.09
N GLU A 26 6.14 -12.07 0.22
CA GLU A 26 7.13 -12.18 -0.85
C GLU A 26 6.54 -12.79 -2.13
N LYS A 27 5.84 -13.94 -2.02
CA LYS A 27 5.22 -14.60 -3.18
C LYS A 27 4.18 -13.72 -3.88
N MET A 28 3.40 -12.96 -3.10
CA MET A 28 2.42 -12.04 -3.65
C MET A 28 3.08 -10.84 -4.35
N PHE A 29 4.14 -10.27 -3.76
CA PHE A 29 4.93 -9.19 -4.37
C PHE A 29 5.53 -9.61 -5.71
N LEU A 30 6.17 -10.78 -5.76
CA LEU A 30 6.79 -11.33 -6.97
C LEU A 30 5.77 -11.65 -8.07
N ALA A 31 4.62 -12.21 -7.69
CA ALA A 31 3.53 -12.51 -8.61
C ALA A 31 2.90 -11.23 -9.22
N GLY A 32 2.78 -10.16 -8.44
CA GLY A 32 2.30 -8.86 -8.92
C GLY A 32 3.27 -8.17 -9.88
N TYR A 33 4.57 -8.26 -9.60
CA TYR A 33 5.61 -7.59 -10.38
C TYR A 33 6.07 -8.36 -11.63
N LYS A 34 5.52 -9.58 -11.88
CA LYS A 34 5.91 -10.49 -12.97
C LYS A 34 7.43 -10.64 -13.12
N ALA A 35 8.17 -10.63 -12.01
CA ALA A 35 9.61 -10.67 -12.05
C ALA A 35 10.11 -12.05 -12.55
N PRO A 36 11.15 -12.13 -13.39
CA PRO A 36 11.82 -13.38 -13.70
C PRO A 36 12.51 -13.94 -12.44
N THR A 37 12.47 -15.25 -12.28
CA THR A 37 12.85 -15.99 -11.05
C THR A 37 14.31 -15.79 -10.63
N ASN A 38 15.17 -15.40 -11.56
CA ASN A 38 16.59 -15.14 -11.33
C ASN A 38 16.86 -13.83 -10.56
N GLU A 39 15.92 -12.89 -10.53
CA GLU A 39 16.09 -11.58 -9.90
C GLU A 39 15.16 -11.35 -8.69
N HIS A 40 14.41 -12.38 -8.28
CA HIS A 40 13.41 -12.30 -7.20
C HIS A 40 13.99 -11.74 -5.90
N ASN A 41 15.12 -12.31 -5.45
CA ASN A 41 15.75 -11.91 -4.19
C ASN A 41 16.25 -10.46 -4.22
N HIS A 42 16.79 -10.00 -5.35
CA HIS A 42 17.30 -8.63 -5.48
C HIS A 42 16.16 -7.61 -5.47
N ARG A 43 15.07 -7.86 -6.21
CA ARG A 43 13.92 -6.94 -6.29
C ARG A 43 13.15 -6.88 -4.98
N TYR A 44 12.92 -8.01 -4.32
CA TYR A 44 12.27 -8.04 -3.01
C TYR A 44 13.13 -7.39 -1.93
N ALA A 45 14.45 -7.63 -1.91
CA ALA A 45 15.36 -6.95 -1.00
C ALA A 45 15.40 -5.42 -1.24
N ALA A 46 15.40 -4.97 -2.49
CA ALA A 46 15.32 -3.55 -2.82
C ALA A 46 14.00 -2.92 -2.36
N PHE A 47 12.88 -3.64 -2.53
CA PHE A 47 11.58 -3.23 -2.01
C PHE A 47 11.60 -3.09 -0.49
N LEU A 48 12.07 -4.12 0.23
CA LEU A 48 12.21 -4.08 1.69
C LEU A 48 13.06 -2.89 2.13
N LYS A 49 14.23 -2.68 1.51
CA LYS A 49 15.12 -1.54 1.79
C LYS A 49 14.45 -0.19 1.51
N SER A 50 13.61 -0.09 0.48
CA SER A 50 12.85 1.12 0.18
C SER A 50 11.73 1.37 1.18
N SER A 51 11.08 0.31 1.68
CA SER A 51 9.99 0.38 2.65
C SER A 51 10.47 0.66 4.07
N THR A 52 11.67 0.20 4.42
CA THR A 52 12.30 0.45 5.73
C THR A 52 13.09 1.75 5.75
N LYS A 53 13.17 2.49 4.64
CA LYS A 53 13.75 3.82 4.63
C LYS A 53 12.89 4.71 5.52
N ILE A 54 13.35 4.87 6.76
CA ILE A 54 12.80 5.77 7.77
C ILE A 54 12.58 7.11 7.07
N LYS A 55 11.32 7.54 6.95
CA LYS A 55 11.03 8.93 6.62
C LYS A 55 11.84 9.74 7.63
N SER A 56 12.78 10.55 7.15
CA SER A 56 13.49 11.49 8.03
C SER A 56 12.44 12.21 8.85
N ASP A 57 12.72 12.47 10.12
CA ASP A 57 11.80 13.25 10.95
C ASP A 57 11.66 14.66 10.33
N LEU A 58 10.62 14.83 9.53
CA LEU A 58 10.30 16.08 8.84
C LEU A 58 9.50 17.01 9.75
N SER A 59 9.25 16.65 11.02
CA SER A 59 8.48 17.50 11.95
C SER A 59 9.10 18.88 12.17
N SER A 60 10.42 18.99 12.00
CA SER A 60 11.16 20.24 12.09
C SER A 60 11.17 21.06 10.79
N ILE A 61 10.76 20.46 9.67
CA ILE A 61 10.72 21.16 8.39
C ILE A 61 9.35 21.82 8.25
N PRO A 62 9.28 23.16 8.18
CA PRO A 62 8.01 23.83 7.96
C PRO A 62 7.42 23.36 6.61
N PRO A 63 6.11 23.05 6.56
CA PRO A 63 5.50 22.57 5.34
C PRO A 63 5.70 23.59 4.22
N THR A 64 6.15 23.09 3.06
CA THR A 64 6.26 23.95 1.88
C THR A 64 4.86 24.35 1.41
N LYS A 65 4.73 25.50 0.73
CA LYS A 65 3.43 26.01 0.25
C LYS A 65 2.62 24.93 -0.51
N GLY A 66 3.29 24.15 -1.36
CA GLY A 66 2.65 23.06 -2.12
C GLY A 66 2.21 21.88 -1.25
N GLU A 67 2.96 21.54 -0.19
CA GLU A 67 2.59 20.49 0.75
C GLU A 67 1.40 20.92 1.64
N ALA A 68 1.38 22.17 2.10
CA ALA A 68 0.23 22.74 2.81
C ALA A 68 -1.03 22.77 1.94
N GLU A 69 -0.91 23.15 0.67
CA GLU A 69 -2.01 23.13 -0.30
C GLU A 69 -2.49 21.69 -0.59
N GLN A 70 -1.57 20.74 -0.73
CA GLN A 70 -1.91 19.33 -0.94
C GLN A 70 -2.57 18.71 0.30
N HIS A 71 -2.14 19.08 1.51
CA HIS A 71 -2.80 18.68 2.75
C HIS A 71 -4.21 19.28 2.87
N LEU A 72 -4.38 20.56 2.52
CA LEU A 72 -5.71 21.19 2.43
C LEU A 72 -6.59 20.49 1.40
N PHE A 73 -6.04 20.15 0.24
CA PHE A 73 -6.77 19.46 -0.83
C PHE A 73 -7.16 18.03 -0.43
N SER A 74 -6.24 17.28 0.20
CA SER A 74 -6.50 15.92 0.69
C SER A 74 -7.57 15.93 1.79
N ASN A 75 -7.49 16.87 2.74
CA ASN A 75 -8.48 16.99 3.81
C ASN A 75 -9.84 17.45 3.26
N ALA A 76 -9.87 18.37 2.30
CA ALA A 76 -11.08 18.77 1.60
C ALA A 76 -11.70 17.59 0.82
N PHE A 77 -10.89 16.75 0.17
CA PHE A 77 -11.38 15.56 -0.52
C PHE A 77 -12.00 14.54 0.44
N LEU A 78 -11.39 14.31 1.61
CA LEU A 78 -11.96 13.42 2.63
C LEU A 78 -13.28 13.96 3.23
N PHE A 79 -13.44 15.28 3.32
CA PHE A 79 -14.66 15.91 3.82
C PHE A 79 -15.77 16.00 2.76
N LEU A 80 -15.42 16.19 1.49
CA LEU A 80 -16.37 16.36 0.39
C LEU A 80 -16.71 15.05 -0.34
N ALA A 81 -15.85 14.02 -0.27
CA ALA A 81 -16.10 12.73 -0.91
C ALA A 81 -17.39 12.04 -0.41
N PRO A 82 -17.72 12.03 0.90
CA PRO A 82 -18.99 11.47 1.37
C PRO A 82 -20.22 12.22 0.81
N ALA A 83 -20.12 13.54 0.63
CA ALA A 83 -21.20 14.35 0.09
C ALA A 83 -21.38 14.12 -1.43
N MET A 84 -20.29 14.01 -2.20
CA MET A 84 -20.38 13.76 -3.65
C MET A 84 -20.85 12.34 -3.99
N ILE A 85 -20.49 11.34 -3.18
CA ILE A 85 -21.01 9.96 -3.31
C ILE A 85 -22.53 9.94 -3.07
N SER A 86 -23.03 10.77 -2.15
CA SER A 86 -24.46 10.85 -1.85
C SER A 86 -25.28 11.48 -2.99
N VAL A 87 -24.70 12.43 -3.73
CA VAL A 87 -25.35 13.07 -4.90
C VAL A 87 -25.43 12.10 -6.11
N LEU A 88 -24.51 11.15 -6.23
CA LEU A 88 -24.48 10.16 -7.32
C LEU A 88 -25.44 8.98 -7.10
N LEU A 89 -25.95 8.79 -5.88
CA LEU A 89 -26.82 7.69 -5.48
C LEU A 89 -28.32 8.06 -5.40
N VAL A 90 -28.69 9.31 -5.70
CA VAL A 90 -30.10 9.71 -5.86
C VAL A 90 -30.51 9.41 -7.31
N PRO A 91 -31.42 8.45 -7.56
CA PRO A 91 -31.99 8.27 -8.88
C PRO A 91 -32.83 9.50 -9.23
N LEU A 92 -32.64 10.06 -10.42
CA LEU A 92 -33.57 11.01 -11.02
C LEU A 92 -34.89 10.32 -11.37
#